data_AF-A0A2T0AVE4-F1
#
_entry.id   AF-A0A2T0AVE4-F1
#
_cell.length_a   1.000
_cell.length_b   1.000
_cell.length_c   1.000
_cell.angle_alpha   90.00
_cell.angle_beta   90.00
_cell.angle_gamma   90.00
#
_symmetry.space_group_name_H-M   'P 1'
#
loop_
_entity.id
_entity.type
_entity.pdbx_description
1 polymer ?
#
loop_
_entity_poly.entity_id
_entity_poly.type
_entity_poly.pdbx_seq_one_letter_code
_entity_poly.pdbx_strand_id
1 'polypeptide(L)' 'MSDELWRLWFQRAKSNLARAELGRQTSDILYEDLCFDAHQAVEKALKGIMAFLEMDIPKTPSIGYLLKLIEESGKV' A
#
# COMPACT_ATOMS: atom_id res chain seq x y z
N MET A 1 -17.67 14.57 -1.06
CA MET A 1 -16.95 13.89 -2.16
C MET A 1 -15.87 12.97 -1.60
N SER A 2 -16.27 12.05 -0.69
CA SER A 2 -15.39 11.03 -0.10
C SER A 2 -15.41 9.71 -0.87
N ASP A 3 -16.21 9.62 -1.94
CA ASP A 3 -16.67 8.33 -2.48
C ASP A 3 -15.60 7.43 -3.12
N GLU A 4 -14.35 7.88 -3.28
CA GLU A 4 -13.33 7.05 -3.94
C GLU A 4 -11.92 7.11 -3.33
N LEU A 5 -11.70 7.63 -2.11
CA LEU A 5 -10.35 7.67 -1.51
C LEU A 5 -9.70 6.28 -1.44
N TRP A 6 -10.47 5.27 -1.03
CA TRP A 6 -10.00 3.88 -0.98
C TRP A 6 -9.65 3.33 -2.38
N ARG A 7 -10.40 3.72 -3.42
CA ARG A 7 -10.10 3.33 -4.82
C ARG A 7 -8.78 3.93 -5.28
N LEU A 8 -8.52 5.20 -4.95
CA LEU A 8 -7.27 5.86 -5.30
C LEU A 8 -6.08 5.14 -4.64
N TRP A 9 -6.19 4.76 -3.37
CA TRP A 9 -5.17 3.97 -2.68
C TRP A 9 -4.93 2.63 -3.37
N PHE A 10 -5.99 1.89 -3.71
CA PHE A 10 -5.83 0.61 -4.42
C PHE A 10 -5.28 0.77 -5.83
N GLN A 11 -5.64 1.83 -6.55
CA GLN A 11 -5.05 2.11 -7.87
C GLN A 11 -3.54 2.35 -7.75
N ARG A 12 -3.11 3.11 -6.74
CA ARG A 12 -1.69 3.35 -6.49
C ARG A 12 -0.97 2.07 -6.03
N ALA A 13 -1.58 1.27 -5.18
CA ALA A 13 -1.06 -0.03 -4.76
C ALA A 13 -0.83 -0.97 -5.96
N LYS A 14 -1.83 -1.09 -6.85
CA LYS A 14 -1.72 -1.87 -8.09
C LYS A 14 -0.62 -1.35 -9.01
N SER A 15 -0.46 -0.04 -9.13
CA SER A 15 0.62 0.56 -9.92
C SER A 15 2.00 0.25 -9.35
N ASN A 16 2.17 0.29 -8.02
CA ASN A 16 3.40 -0.12 -7.34
C ASN A 16 3.70 -1.62 -7.56
N LEU A 17 2.69 -2.48 -7.39
CA LEU A 17 2.84 -3.93 -7.59
C LEU A 17 3.25 -4.25 -9.03
N ALA A 18 2.57 -3.65 -10.02
CA ALA A 18 2.90 -3.86 -11.43
C ALA A 18 4.35 -3.50 -11.77
N ARG A 19 4.89 -2.42 -11.20
CA ARG A 19 6.32 -2.07 -11.37
C ARG A 19 7.25 -3.10 -10.73
N ALA A 20 6.92 -3.58 -9.53
CA ALA A 20 7.70 -4.61 -8.86
C ALA A 20 7.69 -5.94 -9.66
N GLU A 21 6.53 -6.33 -10.21
CA GLU A 21 6.33 -7.56 -10.99
C GLU A 21 7.04 -7.55 -12.35
N LEU A 22 7.21 -6.37 -12.97
CA LEU A 22 8.07 -6.25 -14.16
C LEU A 22 9.49 -6.71 -13.87
N GLY A 23 9.95 -6.67 -12.61
CA GLY A 23 11.29 -7.10 -12.25
C GLY A 23 12.36 -6.16 -12.80
N ARG A 24 13.61 -6.63 -12.81
CA ARG A 24 14.77 -5.84 -13.23
C ARG A 24 14.85 -5.73 -14.74
N GLN A 25 14.25 -4.68 -15.29
CA GLN A 25 14.18 -4.43 -16.74
C GLN A 25 15.54 -4.05 -17.35
N THR A 26 16.43 -3.43 -16.57
CA THR A 26 17.80 -3.07 -17.00
C THR A 26 18.79 -3.27 -15.85
N SER A 27 20.08 -3.33 -16.15
CA SER A 27 21.14 -3.41 -15.12
C SER A 27 21.20 -2.20 -14.19
N ASP A 28 20.64 -1.06 -14.59
CA ASP A 28 20.72 0.17 -13.80
C ASP A 28 19.62 0.21 -12.72
N ILE A 29 18.54 -0.56 -12.90
CA ILE A 29 17.51 -0.72 -11.87
C ILE A 29 18.05 -1.67 -10.79
N LEU A 30 18.09 -1.19 -9.56
CA LEU A 30 18.52 -1.97 -8.41
C LEU A 30 17.34 -2.80 -7.87
N TYR A 31 17.63 -3.96 -7.29
CA TYR A 31 16.59 -4.81 -6.71
C TYR A 31 15.91 -4.13 -5.51
N GLU A 32 16.64 -3.27 -4.81
CA GLU A 32 16.18 -2.46 -3.70
C GLU A 32 15.03 -1.53 -4.11
N ASP A 33 15.06 -0.98 -5.32
CA ASP A 33 13.97 -0.13 -5.85
C ASP A 33 12.71 -0.97 -6.12
N LEU A 34 12.87 -2.20 -6.62
CA LEU A 34 11.76 -3.13 -6.82
C LEU A 34 11.16 -3.57 -5.48
N CYS A 35 12.01 -3.83 -4.47
CA CYS A 35 11.59 -4.13 -3.10
C CYS A 35 10.85 -2.94 -2.48
N PHE A 36 11.29 -1.70 -2.75
CA PHE A 36 10.60 -0.50 -2.32
C PHE A 36 9.21 -0.39 -2.97
N ASP A 37 9.10 -0.67 -4.27
CA ASP A 37 7.80 -0.72 -4.96
C ASP A 37 6.89 -1.82 -4.39
N ALA A 38 7.41 -3.00 -4.09
CA ALA A 38 6.65 -4.07 -3.44
C ALA A 38 6.16 -3.67 -2.04
N HIS A 39 7.04 -3.10 -1.21
CA HIS A 39 6.68 -2.57 0.12
C HIS A 39 5.57 -1.50 0.01
N GLN A 40 5.74 -0.58 -0.93
CA GLN A 40 4.78 0.49 -1.20
C GLN A 40 3.43 -0.05 -1.69
N ALA A 41 3.40 -1.15 -2.42
CA ALA A 41 2.14 -1.79 -2.82
C ALA A 41 1.35 -2.25 -1.58
N VAL A 42 2.02 -2.91 -0.63
CA VAL A 42 1.40 -3.38 0.61
C VAL A 42 0.94 -2.21 1.47
N GLU A 43 1.80 -1.22 1.72
CA GLU A 43 1.46 -0.04 2.52
C GLU A 43 0.20 0.67 1.99
N LYS A 44 0.15 0.90 0.68
CA LYS A 44 -0.98 1.59 0.04
C LYS A 44 -2.25 0.74 0.04
N ALA A 45 -2.13 -0.57 -0.12
CA ALA A 45 -3.27 -1.46 -0.03
C ALA A 45 -3.88 -1.43 1.38
N LEU A 46 -3.06 -1.50 2.43
CA LEU A 46 -3.52 -1.40 3.81
C LEU A 46 -4.17 -0.05 4.10
N LYS A 47 -3.59 1.06 3.64
CA LYS A 47 -4.22 2.39 3.75
C LYS A 47 -5.53 2.50 2.97
N GLY A 48 -5.65 1.79 1.84
CA GLY A 48 -6.90 1.65 1.09
C GLY A 48 -7.97 0.90 1.88
N ILE A 49 -7.59 -0.17 2.59
CA ILE A 49 -8.48 -0.89 3.51
C ILE A 49 -8.92 0.03 4.64
N MET A 50 -8.00 0.74 5.29
CA MET A 50 -8.36 1.71 6.35
C MET A 50 -9.33 2.78 5.84
N ALA A 51 -9.10 3.32 4.62
CA ALA A 51 -10.00 4.28 3.99
C ALA A 51 -11.39 3.70 3.72
N PHE A 52 -11.47 2.46 3.24
CA PHE A 52 -12.74 1.75 2.99
C PHE A 52 -13.50 1.47 4.28
N LEU A 53 -12.78 1.16 5.36
CA LEU A 53 -13.32 0.94 6.69
C LEU A 53 -13.56 2.24 7.46
N GLU A 54 -13.43 3.42 6.83
CA GLU A 54 -13.62 4.74 7.44
C GLU A 54 -12.77 4.93 8.73
N MET A 55 -11.52 4.45 8.69
CA MET A 55 -10.54 4.61 9.76
C MET A 55 -9.60 5.78 9.47
N ASP A 56 -9.05 6.39 10.52
CA ASP A 56 -7.97 7.36 10.38
C ASP A 56 -6.71 6.69 9.81
N ILE A 57 -6.09 7.36 8.83
CA ILE A 57 -4.91 6.85 8.13
C ILE A 57 -3.66 7.51 8.72
N PRO A 58 -2.82 6.80 9.49
CA PRO A 58 -1.62 7.38 10.08
C PRO A 58 -0.54 7.68 9.03
N LYS A 59 0.24 8.73 9.29
CA LYS A 59 1.41 9.13 8.47
C LYS A 59 2.64 8.27 8.83
N THR A 60 2.58 6.98 8.51
CA THR A 60 3.66 6.01 8.76
C THR A 60 3.78 5.02 7.61
N PRO A 61 5.01 4.56 7.28
CA PRO A 61 5.23 3.47 6.34
C PRO A 61 5.24 2.08 7.01
N SER A 62 5.14 1.99 8.34
CA SER A 62 5.27 0.71 9.06
C SER A 62 4.08 -0.22 8.77
N ILE A 63 4.30 -1.24 7.92
CA ILE A 63 3.31 -2.28 7.60
C ILE A 63 2.80 -2.98 8.86
N GLY A 64 3.68 -3.38 9.77
CA GLY A 64 3.30 -4.07 11.00
C GLY A 64 2.40 -3.22 11.90
N TYR A 65 2.64 -1.91 11.97
CA TYR A 65 1.78 -1.00 12.72
C TYR A 65 0.41 -0.80 12.04
N LEU A 66 0.37 -0.68 10.71
CA LEU A 66 -0.88 -0.60 9.96
C LEU A 66 -1.74 -1.86 10.14
N LEU A 67 -1.14 -3.05 10.06
CA LEU A 67 -1.83 -4.32 10.32
C LEU A 67 -2.40 -4.38 11.73
N LYS A 68 -1.59 -4.02 12.73
CA LYS A 68 -2.03 -3.96 14.13
C LYS A 68 -3.25 -3.06 14.30
N LEU A 69 -3.25 -1.85 13.73
CA LEU A 69 -4.39 -0.94 13.83
C LEU A 69 -5.66 -1.48 13.16
N ILE A 70 -5.53 -2.17 12.02
CA ILE A 70 -6.66 -2.81 11.34
C ILE A 70 -7.22 -3.94 12.21
N GLU A 71 -6.37 -4.80 12.77
CA GLU A 71 -6.77 -5.89 13.67
C GLU A 71 -7.47 -5.36 14.93
N GLU A 72 -6.88 -4.37 15.60
CA GLU A 72 -7.44 -3.76 16.83
C GLU A 72 -8.76 -3.00 16.57
N SER A 73 -9.09 -2.69 15.31
CA SER A 73 -10.34 -2.01 14.97
C SER A 73 -11.58 -2.91 15.09
N GLY A 74 -11.41 -4.24 15.05
CA GLY A 74 -12.51 -5.21 15.04
C GLY A 74 -13.42 -5.14 13.80
N LYS A 75 -12.99 -4.46 12.73
CA LYS A 75 -13.75 -4.30 11.47
C LYS A 75 -13.41 -5.35 10.41
N VAL A 76 -12.48 -6.27 10.69
CA VAL A 76 -12.06 -7.41 9.86
C VAL A 76 -12.02 -8.66 10.72
#